data_AF-X1EPH3-F1
#
_entry.id   AF-X1EPH3-F1
#
_cell.length_a   1.000
_cell.length_b   1.000
_cell.length_c   1.000
_cell.angle_alpha   90.00
_cell.angle_beta   90.00
_cell.angle_gamma   90.00
#
_symmetry.space_group_name_H-M   'P 1'
#
loop_
_entity.id
_entity.type
_entity.pdbx_description
1 polymer ?
#
loop_
_entity_poly.entity_id
_entity_poly.type
_entity_poly.pdbx_seq_one_letter_code
_entity_poly.pdbx_strand_id
1 'polypeptide(L)'
;SWISRGLYFVAIFLVLGVVHMGLLLWATPATPLLVVVDIFAFLVIIYGGFAMNYVNGISLWNTALLPILYVVCGIWGGAELMLASALATGATGLGIAVEEWIRILLLGFIILLAVYLISVRYGSLAGGVSVREIAFGRWAPLLWIAVVALGIALPLGVVILSFSAGLAATPVALLYIAIFCGLLGDLAMRYLILRCGYYHPIVPSHVYSY
;
A
#
# COMPACT_ATOMS: atom_id res chain seq x y z
N SER A 1 -19.79 5.06 -12.16
CA SER A 1 -18.31 5.06 -12.28
C SER A 1 -17.68 4.88 -10.90
N TRP A 2 -16.61 4.08 -10.79
CA TRP A 2 -15.84 3.91 -9.53
C TRP A 2 -15.20 5.21 -9.04
N ILE A 3 -14.82 6.10 -9.97
CA ILE A 3 -14.24 7.41 -9.66
C ILE A 3 -15.23 8.27 -8.87
N SER A 4 -16.51 8.29 -9.28
CA SER A 4 -17.56 9.03 -8.55
C SER A 4 -17.83 8.45 -7.16
N ARG A 5 -17.84 7.11 -7.01
CA ARG A 5 -17.98 6.45 -5.70
C ARG A 5 -16.82 6.79 -4.76
N GLY A 6 -15.59 6.80 -5.30
CA GLY A 6 -14.39 7.20 -4.57
C GLY A 6 -14.49 8.62 -4.01
N LEU A 7 -15.02 9.57 -4.78
CA LEU A 7 -15.23 10.94 -4.32
C LEU A 7 -16.17 11.00 -3.11
N TYR A 8 -17.28 10.25 -3.13
CA TYR A 8 -18.18 10.15 -1.97
C TYR A 8 -17.48 9.55 -0.75
N PHE A 9 -16.72 8.46 -0.92
CA PHE A 9 -16.01 7.83 0.19
C PHE A 9 -15.00 8.79 0.84
N VAL A 10 -14.21 9.49 0.05
CA VAL A 10 -13.20 10.45 0.53
C VAL A 10 -13.88 11.64 1.23
N ALA A 11 -14.92 12.21 0.63
CA ALA A 11 -15.63 13.35 1.21
C ALA A 11 -16.26 13.00 2.57
N ILE A 12 -16.95 11.85 2.66
CA ILE A 12 -17.58 11.41 3.90
C ILE A 12 -16.52 11.06 4.95
N PHE A 13 -15.46 10.33 4.60
CA PHE A 13 -14.36 10.03 5.51
C PHE A 13 -13.74 11.30 6.10
N LEU A 14 -13.47 12.30 5.27
CA LEU A 14 -12.87 13.56 5.70
C LEU A 14 -13.80 14.31 6.66
N VAL A 15 -15.09 14.45 6.33
CA VAL A 15 -16.06 15.14 7.19
C VAL A 15 -16.22 14.42 8.53
N LEU A 16 -16.43 13.10 8.52
CA LEU A 16 -16.61 12.33 9.75
C LEU A 16 -15.33 12.30 10.60
N GLY A 17 -14.16 12.23 9.98
CA GLY A 17 -12.88 12.29 10.67
C GLY A 17 -12.67 13.63 11.39
N VAL A 18 -12.96 14.75 10.72
CA VAL A 18 -12.89 16.09 11.34
C VAL A 18 -13.88 16.21 12.50
N VAL A 19 -15.11 15.73 12.33
CA VAL A 19 -16.13 15.72 13.41
C VAL A 19 -15.64 14.90 14.60
N HIS A 20 -15.11 13.69 14.36
CA HIS A 20 -14.59 12.83 15.41
C HIS A 20 -13.41 13.48 16.16
N MET A 21 -12.47 14.10 15.44
CA MET A 21 -11.37 14.84 16.06
C MET A 21 -11.87 16.02 16.91
N GLY A 22 -12.88 16.76 16.43
CA GLY A 22 -13.51 17.85 17.20
C GLY A 22 -14.17 17.37 18.50
N LEU A 23 -14.88 16.25 18.46
CA LEU A 23 -15.50 15.66 19.66
C LEU A 23 -14.48 15.18 20.69
N LEU A 24 -13.33 14.66 20.25
CA LEU A 24 -12.22 14.30 21.14
C LEU A 24 -11.66 15.52 21.87
N LEU A 25 -11.57 16.68 21.22
CA LEU A 25 -11.14 17.93 21.87
C LEU A 25 -12.11 18.40 22.97
N TRP A 26 -13.38 18.02 22.87
CA TRP A 26 -14.41 18.27 23.89
C TRP A 26 -14.62 17.07 24.83
N ALA A 27 -13.64 16.16 24.92
CA ALA A 27 -13.67 14.98 25.77
C ALA A 27 -14.95 14.13 25.64
N THR A 28 -15.55 14.12 24.46
CA THR A 28 -16.78 13.36 24.16
C THR A 28 -16.42 12.19 23.23
N PRO A 29 -16.01 11.03 23.78
CA PRO A 29 -15.68 9.87 22.95
C PRO A 29 -16.95 9.32 22.30
N ALA A 30 -16.97 9.29 20.96
CA ALA A 30 -18.09 8.78 20.17
C ALA A 30 -17.69 7.48 19.45
N THR A 31 -17.62 6.36 20.20
CA THR A 31 -17.24 5.04 19.65
C THR A 31 -18.07 4.62 18.44
N PRO A 32 -19.40 4.84 18.37
CA PRO A 32 -20.18 4.50 17.17
C PRO A 32 -19.74 5.31 15.95
N LEU A 33 -19.38 6.58 16.12
CA LEU A 33 -18.87 7.42 15.04
C LEU A 33 -17.50 6.91 14.55
N LEU A 34 -16.61 6.52 15.48
CA LEU A 34 -15.31 5.95 15.13
C LEU A 34 -15.45 4.71 14.23
N VAL A 35 -16.35 3.79 14.58
CA VAL A 35 -16.62 2.60 13.76
C VAL A 35 -17.05 2.99 12.34
N VAL A 36 -17.91 4.00 12.21
CA VAL A 36 -18.34 4.49 10.89
C VAL A 36 -17.18 5.14 10.13
N VAL A 37 -16.34 5.93 10.81
CA VAL A 37 -15.12 6.53 10.24
C VAL A 37 -14.19 5.44 9.70
N ASP A 38 -13.96 4.36 10.45
CA ASP A 38 -13.09 3.26 10.06
C ASP A 38 -13.63 2.48 8.84
N ILE A 39 -14.95 2.29 8.75
CA ILE A 39 -15.59 1.71 7.56
C ILE A 39 -15.31 2.58 6.32
N PHE A 40 -15.47 3.89 6.44
CA PHE A 40 -15.17 4.81 5.34
C PHE A 40 -13.68 4.88 5.02
N ALA A 41 -12.80 4.81 6.02
CA ALA A 41 -11.36 4.70 5.82
C ALA A 41 -11.01 3.47 4.98
N PHE A 42 -11.59 2.31 5.31
CA PHE A 42 -11.40 1.09 4.53
C PHE A 42 -11.92 1.23 3.09
N LEU A 43 -13.10 1.85 2.90
CA LEU A 43 -13.64 2.14 1.56
C LEU A 43 -12.72 3.07 0.76
N VAL A 44 -12.11 4.06 1.40
CA VAL A 44 -11.11 4.97 0.80
C VAL A 44 -9.85 4.21 0.37
N ILE A 45 -9.40 3.23 1.15
CA ILE A 45 -8.22 2.45 0.79
C ILE A 45 -8.51 1.53 -0.42
N ILE A 46 -9.65 0.83 -0.40
CA ILE A 46 -9.93 -0.22 -1.40
C ILE A 46 -10.43 0.32 -2.75
N TYR A 47 -11.09 1.48 -2.79
CA TYR A 47 -11.73 1.95 -4.04
C TYR A 47 -10.70 2.21 -5.15
N GLY A 48 -9.48 2.64 -4.81
CA GLY A 48 -8.43 2.91 -5.79
C GLY A 48 -8.10 1.65 -6.61
N GLY A 49 -8.05 0.50 -5.94
CA GLY A 49 -7.82 -0.78 -6.61
C GLY A 49 -9.01 -1.21 -7.47
N PHE A 50 -10.25 -1.00 -7.01
CA PHE A 50 -11.44 -1.30 -7.81
C PHE A 50 -11.57 -0.40 -9.04
N ALA A 51 -11.21 0.89 -8.92
CA ALA A 51 -11.24 1.83 -10.03
C ALA A 51 -10.30 1.39 -11.15
N MET A 52 -9.10 0.88 -10.80
CA MET A 52 -8.15 0.32 -11.76
C MET A 52 -8.60 -1.04 -12.29
N ASN A 53 -9.09 -1.92 -11.43
CA ASN A 53 -9.56 -3.26 -11.81
C ASN A 53 -10.68 -3.24 -12.87
N TYR A 54 -11.51 -2.19 -12.89
CA TYR A 54 -12.54 -2.03 -13.91
C TYR A 54 -11.99 -1.83 -15.34
N VAL A 55 -10.71 -1.46 -15.49
CA VAL A 55 -10.06 -1.25 -16.79
C VAL A 55 -9.52 -2.57 -17.33
N ASN A 56 -10.38 -3.29 -18.06
CA ASN A 56 -10.06 -4.63 -18.58
C ASN A 56 -8.89 -4.69 -19.57
N GLY A 57 -8.60 -3.58 -20.25
CA GLY A 57 -7.59 -3.53 -21.30
C GLY A 57 -6.15 -3.52 -20.78
N ILE A 58 -5.90 -3.42 -19.47
CA ILE A 58 -4.54 -3.37 -18.91
C ILE A 58 -4.37 -4.52 -17.92
N SER A 59 -3.55 -5.51 -18.28
CA SER A 59 -3.42 -6.75 -17.53
C SER A 59 -2.91 -6.57 -16.09
N LEU A 60 -2.08 -5.55 -15.84
CA LEU A 60 -1.63 -5.22 -14.47
C LEU A 60 -2.81 -4.74 -13.60
N TRP A 61 -3.75 -4.01 -14.19
CA TRP A 61 -4.83 -3.39 -13.44
C TRP A 61 -5.98 -4.37 -13.22
N ASN A 62 -6.27 -5.20 -14.22
CA ASN A 62 -7.36 -6.16 -14.23
C ASN A 62 -7.05 -7.45 -13.44
N THR A 63 -6.76 -7.32 -12.14
CA THR A 63 -6.66 -8.48 -11.24
C THR A 63 -7.44 -8.25 -9.94
N ALA A 64 -8.03 -9.32 -9.40
CA ALA A 64 -8.69 -9.29 -8.10
C ALA A 64 -7.70 -9.09 -6.93
N LEU A 65 -6.41 -9.34 -7.17
CA LEU A 65 -5.34 -9.14 -6.18
C LEU A 65 -4.98 -7.66 -6.00
N LEU A 66 -5.18 -6.80 -7.01
CA LEU A 66 -4.79 -5.39 -6.93
C LEU A 66 -5.52 -4.61 -5.82
N PRO A 67 -6.86 -4.71 -5.65
CA PRO A 67 -7.54 -4.10 -4.51
C PRO A 67 -7.02 -4.59 -3.16
N ILE A 68 -6.76 -5.90 -3.04
CA ILE A 68 -6.24 -6.50 -1.80
C ILE A 68 -4.83 -5.96 -1.51
N LEU A 69 -3.99 -5.85 -2.55
CA LEU A 69 -2.65 -5.29 -2.44
C LEU A 69 -2.70 -3.87 -1.90
N TYR A 70 -3.60 -3.03 -2.42
CA TYR A 70 -3.75 -1.65 -1.95
C TYR A 70 -4.26 -1.56 -0.50
N VAL A 71 -5.11 -2.49 -0.08
CA VAL A 71 -5.55 -2.60 1.32
C VAL A 71 -4.39 -2.91 2.24
N VAL A 72 -3.60 -3.95 1.94
CA VAL A 72 -2.44 -4.32 2.76
C VAL A 72 -1.42 -3.18 2.80
N CYS A 73 -1.13 -2.56 1.65
CA CYS A 73 -0.21 -1.42 1.57
C CYS A 73 -0.71 -0.21 2.38
N GLY A 74 -2.01 0.10 2.28
CA GLY A 74 -2.61 1.23 2.98
C GLY A 74 -2.59 1.05 4.51
N ILE A 75 -2.93 -0.15 4.99
CA ILE A 75 -2.87 -0.46 6.43
C ILE A 75 -1.41 -0.48 6.91
N TRP A 76 -0.50 -1.05 6.12
CA TRP A 76 0.93 -1.08 6.45
C TRP A 76 1.53 0.32 6.57
N GLY A 77 1.39 1.17 5.54
CA GLY A 77 1.88 2.55 5.57
C GLY A 77 1.19 3.40 6.65
N GLY A 78 -0.09 3.14 6.93
CA GLY A 78 -0.79 3.77 8.06
C GLY A 78 -0.21 3.37 9.42
N ALA A 79 0.14 2.08 9.59
CA ALA A 79 0.80 1.59 10.80
C ALA A 79 2.21 2.19 10.97
N GLU A 80 2.98 2.36 9.88
CA GLU A 80 4.28 3.03 9.91
C GLU A 80 4.16 4.49 10.40
N LEU A 81 3.18 5.24 9.90
CA LEU A 81 2.90 6.60 10.37
C LEU A 81 2.43 6.62 11.83
N MET A 82 1.65 5.62 12.25
CA MET A 82 1.24 5.48 13.64
C MET A 82 2.44 5.20 14.56
N LEU A 83 3.37 4.34 14.14
CA LEU A 83 4.62 4.09 14.87
C LEU A 83 5.45 5.38 14.98
N ALA A 84 5.60 6.14 13.90
CA ALA A 84 6.26 7.44 13.94
C ALA A 84 5.64 8.38 15.00
N SER A 85 4.30 8.43 15.08
CA SER A 85 3.60 9.25 16.08
C SER A 85 3.81 8.75 17.51
N ALA A 86 3.83 7.42 17.72
CA ALA A 86 4.07 6.81 19.03
C ALA A 86 5.51 7.09 19.52
N LEU A 87 6.48 7.04 18.61
CA LEU A 87 7.87 7.41 18.90
C LEU A 87 8.01 8.89 19.24
N ALA A 88 7.32 9.77 18.52
CA ALA A 88 7.34 11.21 18.76
C ALA A 88 6.70 11.63 20.09
N THR A 89 5.68 10.89 20.53
CA THR A 89 4.93 11.17 21.78
C THR A 89 5.44 10.38 22.98
N GLY A 90 6.37 9.44 22.79
CA GLY A 90 6.86 8.56 23.86
C GLY A 90 5.85 7.50 24.31
N ALA A 91 4.82 7.22 23.50
CA ALA A 91 3.78 6.23 23.80
C ALA A 91 4.29 4.79 23.59
N THR A 92 5.16 4.32 24.49
CA THR A 92 5.91 3.06 24.34
C THR A 92 5.02 1.83 24.15
N GLY A 93 3.94 1.69 24.92
CA GLY A 93 3.02 0.55 24.80
C GLY A 93 2.31 0.49 23.45
N LEU A 94 1.90 1.66 22.94
CA LEU A 94 1.32 1.77 21.59
C LEU A 94 2.36 1.46 20.52
N GLY A 95 3.58 1.97 20.68
CA GLY A 95 4.69 1.72 19.76
C GLY A 95 4.99 0.24 19.59
N ILE A 96 5.07 -0.52 20.69
CA ILE A 96 5.30 -1.97 20.67
C ILE A 96 4.17 -2.69 19.92
N ALA A 97 2.91 -2.41 20.27
CA ALA A 97 1.77 -3.06 19.63
C ALA A 97 1.70 -2.77 18.12
N VAL A 98 1.94 -1.52 17.70
CA VAL A 98 1.94 -1.14 16.28
C VAL A 98 3.12 -1.76 15.54
N GLU A 99 4.29 -1.86 16.16
CA GLU A 99 5.45 -2.51 15.58
C GLU A 99 5.21 -4.00 15.30
N GLU A 100 4.50 -4.71 16.19
CA GLU A 100 4.10 -6.10 15.96
C GLU A 100 3.22 -6.25 14.71
N TRP A 101 2.24 -5.35 14.54
CA TRP A 101 1.40 -5.31 13.34
C TRP A 101 2.21 -5.01 12.07
N ILE A 102 3.14 -4.05 12.12
CA ILE A 102 4.00 -3.70 10.97
C ILE A 102 4.74 -4.93 10.44
N ARG A 103 5.19 -5.84 11.32
CA ARG A 103 5.91 -7.06 10.93
C ARG A 103 5.03 -8.00 10.12
N ILE A 104 3.82 -8.25 10.61
CA ILE A 104 2.85 -9.12 9.96
C ILE A 104 2.44 -8.52 8.61
N LEU A 105 2.20 -7.21 8.58
CA LEU A 105 1.80 -6.47 7.40
C LEU A 105 2.91 -6.42 6.34
N LEU A 106 4.17 -6.23 6.74
CA LEU A 106 5.33 -6.26 5.84
C LEU A 106 5.49 -7.65 5.20
N LEU A 107 5.37 -8.73 5.98
CA LEU A 107 5.39 -10.09 5.43
C LEU A 107 4.22 -10.33 4.47
N GLY A 108 3.02 -9.89 4.85
CA GLY A 108 1.83 -9.94 4.01
C GLY A 108 2.03 -9.18 2.69
N PHE A 109 2.63 -7.99 2.74
CA PHE A 109 2.95 -7.18 1.57
C PHE A 109 3.94 -7.89 0.64
N ILE A 110 5.04 -8.44 1.17
CA ILE A 110 6.06 -9.15 0.37
C ILE A 110 5.43 -10.34 -0.37
N ILE A 111 4.68 -11.17 0.36
CA ILE A 111 4.01 -12.35 -0.20
C ILE A 111 2.98 -11.92 -1.25
N LEU A 112 2.14 -10.95 -0.93
CA LEU A 112 1.06 -10.50 -1.81
C LEU A 112 1.60 -9.83 -3.06
N LEU A 113 2.66 -9.04 -2.96
CA LEU A 113 3.33 -8.43 -4.11
C LEU A 113 3.92 -9.51 -5.03
N ALA A 114 4.58 -10.52 -4.47
CA ALA A 114 5.13 -11.64 -5.24
C ALA A 114 4.02 -12.43 -5.95
N VAL A 115 2.96 -12.81 -5.22
CA VAL A 115 1.80 -13.53 -5.77
C VAL A 115 1.10 -12.70 -6.85
N TYR A 116 0.94 -11.40 -6.63
CA TYR A 116 0.37 -10.48 -7.62
C TYR A 116 1.19 -10.45 -8.91
N LEU A 117 2.51 -10.24 -8.84
CA LEU A 117 3.35 -10.18 -10.03
C LEU A 117 3.40 -11.53 -10.78
N ILE A 118 3.43 -12.65 -10.05
CA ILE A 118 3.34 -14.00 -10.62
C ILE A 118 2.00 -14.19 -11.32
N SER A 119 0.90 -13.83 -10.66
CA SER A 119 -0.46 -13.95 -11.20
C SER A 119 -0.62 -13.13 -12.49
N VAL A 120 -0.16 -11.88 -12.51
CA VAL A 120 -0.20 -11.04 -13.72
C VAL A 120 0.65 -11.64 -14.84
N ARG A 121 1.86 -12.15 -14.51
CA ARG A 121 2.79 -12.71 -15.50
C ARG A 121 2.21 -13.92 -16.22
N TYR A 122 1.52 -14.80 -15.50
CA TYR A 122 0.96 -16.04 -16.06
C TYR A 122 -0.50 -15.88 -16.51
N GLY A 123 -1.17 -14.77 -16.20
CA GLY A 123 -2.56 -14.53 -16.57
C GLY A 123 -2.77 -14.13 -18.03
N SER A 124 -1.78 -13.49 -18.68
CA SER A 124 -1.86 -13.11 -20.10
C SER A 124 -0.48 -12.80 -20.70
N LEU A 125 -0.37 -12.83 -22.03
CA LEU A 125 0.87 -12.43 -22.73
C LEU A 125 1.26 -10.96 -22.44
N ALA A 126 0.28 -10.05 -22.47
CA ALA A 126 0.50 -8.64 -22.14
C ALA A 126 0.91 -8.44 -20.67
N GLY A 127 0.36 -9.25 -19.75
CA GLY A 127 0.76 -9.28 -18.34
C GLY A 127 2.22 -9.74 -18.18
N GLY A 128 2.62 -10.77 -18.91
CA GLY A 128 4.02 -11.24 -18.94
C GLY A 128 5.00 -10.17 -19.43
N VAL A 129 4.64 -9.43 -20.49
CA VAL A 129 5.43 -8.29 -20.99
C VAL A 129 5.48 -7.16 -19.97
N SER A 130 4.36 -6.84 -19.32
CA SER A 130 4.29 -5.78 -18.30
C SER A 130 5.18 -6.08 -17.09
N VAL A 131 5.14 -7.31 -16.59
CA VAL A 131 5.99 -7.74 -15.46
C VAL A 131 7.47 -7.78 -15.87
N ARG A 132 7.77 -8.18 -17.11
CA ARG A 132 9.14 -8.13 -17.64
C ARG A 132 9.66 -6.70 -17.73
N GLU A 133 8.83 -5.74 -18.16
CA GLU A 133 9.20 -4.31 -18.19
C GLU A 133 9.42 -3.75 -16.78
N ILE A 134 8.63 -4.17 -15.80
CA ILE A 134 8.85 -3.82 -14.38
C ILE A 134 10.19 -4.35 -13.87
N ALA A 135 10.53 -5.61 -14.19
CA ALA A 135 11.70 -6.30 -13.61
C ALA A 135 13.02 -6.02 -14.34
N PHE A 136 12.98 -5.85 -15.66
CA PHE A 136 14.17 -5.75 -16.53
C PHE A 136 14.11 -4.61 -17.54
N GLY A 137 13.01 -3.87 -17.59
CA GLY A 137 12.82 -2.77 -18.52
C GLY A 137 13.46 -1.47 -18.04
N ARG A 138 13.02 -0.35 -18.62
CA ARG A 138 13.56 0.98 -18.31
C ARG A 138 13.33 1.38 -16.85
N TRP A 139 12.27 0.88 -16.24
CA TRP A 139 11.88 1.20 -14.86
C TRP A 139 12.38 0.18 -13.83
N ALA A 140 13.16 -0.82 -14.25
CA ALA A 140 13.74 -1.82 -13.35
C ALA A 140 14.54 -1.24 -12.17
N PRO A 141 15.34 -0.15 -12.32
CA PRO A 141 16.02 0.45 -11.17
C PRO A 141 15.06 0.92 -10.08
N LEU A 142 13.86 1.39 -10.45
CA LEU A 142 12.86 1.82 -9.49
C LEU A 142 12.27 0.63 -8.72
N LEU A 143 12.08 -0.52 -9.37
CA LEU A 143 11.68 -1.75 -8.67
C LEU A 143 12.78 -2.19 -7.69
N TRP A 144 14.00 -2.40 -8.18
CA TRP A 144 15.05 -3.03 -7.38
C TRP A 144 15.56 -2.13 -6.27
N ILE A 145 15.71 -0.82 -6.53
CA ILE A 145 16.23 0.11 -5.54
C ILE A 145 15.12 0.59 -4.62
N ALA A 146 14.07 1.23 -5.16
CA ALA A 146 13.07 1.86 -4.32
C ALA A 146 12.13 0.85 -3.65
N VAL A 147 11.66 -0.18 -4.37
CA VAL A 147 10.73 -1.17 -3.80
C VAL A 147 11.47 -2.26 -3.02
N VAL A 148 12.44 -2.94 -3.66
CA VAL A 148 13.08 -4.12 -3.05
C VAL A 148 14.13 -3.72 -2.01
N ALA A 149 15.08 -2.85 -2.33
CA ALA A 149 16.14 -2.48 -1.37
C ALA A 149 15.62 -1.55 -0.27
N LEU A 150 15.00 -0.43 -0.65
CA LEU A 150 14.52 0.57 0.30
C LEU A 150 13.17 0.18 0.92
N GLY A 151 12.18 -0.20 0.11
CA GLY A 151 10.83 -0.49 0.60
C GLY A 151 10.68 -1.82 1.35
N ILE A 152 11.55 -2.80 1.11
CA ILE A 152 11.43 -4.14 1.68
C ILE A 152 12.65 -4.48 2.53
N ALA A 153 13.85 -4.54 1.93
CA ALA A 153 15.03 -5.09 2.59
C ALA A 153 15.46 -4.26 3.80
N LEU A 154 15.43 -2.92 3.69
CA LEU A 154 15.78 -2.04 4.80
C LEU A 154 14.77 -2.13 5.96
N PRO A 155 13.44 -1.93 5.77
CA PRO A 155 12.45 -2.11 6.82
C PRO A 155 12.49 -3.51 7.43
N LEU A 156 12.69 -4.55 6.62
CA LEU A 156 12.82 -5.92 7.10
C LEU A 156 14.04 -6.09 8.01
N GLY A 157 15.19 -5.52 7.65
CA GLY A 157 16.38 -5.53 8.49
C GLY A 157 16.15 -4.85 9.84
N VAL A 158 15.46 -3.70 9.85
CA VAL A 158 15.14 -2.97 11.07
C VAL A 158 14.14 -3.73 11.95
N VAL A 159 13.13 -4.35 11.34
CA VAL A 159 12.20 -5.26 12.02
C VAL A 159 12.93 -6.43 12.69
N ILE A 160 13.89 -7.06 12.01
CA ILE A 160 14.67 -8.19 12.56
C ILE A 160 15.52 -7.73 13.75
N LEU A 161 16.19 -6.58 13.62
CA LEU A 161 16.96 -5.99 14.71
C LEU A 161 16.07 -5.70 15.92
N SER A 162 14.93 -5.04 15.70
CA SER A 162 13.96 -4.72 16.74
C SER A 162 13.34 -5.97 17.37
N PHE A 163 13.21 -7.07 16.63
CA PHE A 163 12.78 -8.36 17.22
C PHE A 163 13.80 -8.92 18.21
N SER A 164 15.07 -8.85 17.84
CA SER A 164 16.14 -9.46 18.63
C SER A 164 16.51 -8.63 19.87
N ALA A 165 16.52 -7.30 19.73
CA ALA A 165 16.96 -6.37 20.77
C ALA A 165 15.79 -5.73 21.55
N GLY A 166 14.56 -5.80 21.01
CA GLY A 166 13.40 -5.07 21.49
C GLY A 166 13.33 -3.64 20.94
N LEU A 167 12.11 -3.11 20.85
CA LEU A 167 11.85 -1.78 20.30
C LEU A 167 12.60 -0.68 21.05
N ALA A 168 12.67 -0.76 22.39
CA ALA A 168 13.31 0.24 23.23
C ALA A 168 14.84 0.32 23.04
N ALA A 169 15.48 -0.78 22.63
CA ALA A 169 16.91 -0.82 22.34
C ALA A 169 17.25 -0.42 20.90
N THR A 170 16.25 -0.35 20.02
CA THR A 170 16.44 -0.02 18.61
C THR A 170 16.64 1.49 18.45
N PRO A 171 17.68 1.95 17.73
CA PRO A 171 17.89 3.37 17.52
C PRO A 171 16.68 4.03 16.85
N VAL A 172 16.12 5.06 17.49
CA VAL A 172 14.92 5.76 16.98
C VAL A 172 15.14 6.35 15.58
N ALA A 173 16.35 6.84 15.30
CA ALA A 173 16.72 7.33 13.96
C ALA A 173 16.58 6.24 12.89
N LEU A 174 16.94 5.00 13.21
CA LEU A 174 16.85 3.87 12.30
C LEU A 174 15.39 3.49 12.03
N LEU A 175 14.51 3.58 13.04
CA LEU A 175 13.07 3.36 12.87
C LEU A 175 12.45 4.41 11.95
N TYR A 176 12.79 5.70 12.10
CA TYR A 176 12.30 6.74 11.19
C TYR A 176 12.81 6.56 9.75
N ILE A 177 14.06 6.14 9.57
CA ILE A 177 14.60 5.81 8.25
C ILE A 177 13.83 4.64 7.63
N ALA A 178 13.55 3.58 8.40
CA ALA A 178 12.75 2.45 7.95
C ALA A 178 11.35 2.88 7.50
N ILE A 179 10.65 3.67 8.31
CA ILE A 179 9.31 4.20 8.00
C ILE A 179 9.35 5.03 6.70
N PHE A 180 10.32 5.92 6.56
CA PHE A 180 10.45 6.74 5.35
C PHE A 180 10.71 5.88 4.10
N CYS A 181 11.61 4.90 4.21
CA CYS A 181 11.93 3.99 3.11
C CYS A 181 10.76 3.06 2.76
N GLY A 182 9.98 2.58 3.74
CA GLY A 182 8.78 1.78 3.54
C GLY A 182 7.72 2.53 2.74
N LEU A 183 7.38 3.76 3.17
CA LEU A 183 6.45 4.64 2.46
C LEU A 183 6.90 5.00 1.04
N LEU A 184 8.20 5.26 0.84
CA LEU A 184 8.76 5.48 -0.50
C LEU A 184 8.64 4.24 -1.38
N GLY A 185 8.86 3.05 -0.82
CA GLY A 185 8.71 1.77 -1.50
C GLY A 185 7.28 1.50 -1.94
N ASP A 186 6.28 1.76 -1.09
CA ASP A 186 4.86 1.65 -1.43
C ASP A 186 4.51 2.60 -2.59
N LEU A 187 4.89 3.87 -2.49
CA LEU A 187 4.64 4.85 -3.54
C LEU A 187 5.28 4.46 -4.87
N ALA A 188 6.53 4.01 -4.84
CA ALA A 188 7.26 3.55 -6.01
C ALA A 188 6.59 2.32 -6.65
N MET A 189 6.08 1.38 -5.85
CA MET A 189 5.36 0.21 -6.33
C MET A 189 4.07 0.61 -7.06
N ARG A 190 3.27 1.51 -6.47
CA ARG A 190 2.04 2.02 -7.12
C ARG A 190 2.33 2.75 -8.42
N TYR A 191 3.40 3.54 -8.45
CA TYR A 191 3.86 4.20 -9.68
C TYR A 191 4.23 3.18 -10.76
N LEU A 192 4.95 2.10 -10.42
CA LEU A 192 5.32 1.05 -11.37
C LEU A 192 4.09 0.34 -11.95
N ILE A 193 3.10 0.00 -11.12
CA ILE A 193 1.85 -0.63 -11.58
C ILE A 193 1.11 0.28 -12.57
N LEU A 194 1.04 1.58 -12.28
CA LEU A 194 0.41 2.56 -13.16
C LEU A 194 1.20 2.78 -14.45
N ARG A 195 2.52 2.85 -14.36
CA ARG A 195 3.38 3.24 -15.49
C ARG A 195 3.66 2.10 -16.47
N CYS A 196 3.78 0.88 -15.98
CA CYS A 196 4.17 -0.29 -16.79
C CYS A 196 2.97 -1.11 -17.29
N GLY A 197 1.75 -0.61 -17.13
CA GLY A 197 0.52 -1.24 -17.65
C GLY A 197 0.45 -1.23 -19.17
N TYR A 198 0.87 -2.31 -19.82
CA TYR A 198 0.66 -2.45 -21.27
C TYR A 198 -0.81 -2.70 -21.59
N TYR A 199 -1.29 -1.97 -22.59
CA TYR A 199 -2.65 -2.12 -23.10
C TYR A 199 -2.74 -3.31 -24.06
N HIS A 200 -3.66 -4.22 -23.78
CA HIS A 200 -4.10 -5.25 -24.70
C HIS A 200 -5.50 -4.88 -25.22
N PRO A 201 -5.65 -4.60 -26.53
CA PRO A 201 -6.96 -4.29 -27.10
C PRO A 201 -7.95 -5.43 -26.88
N ILE A 202 -9.16 -5.11 -26.41
CA ILE A 202 -10.26 -6.08 -26.27
C ILE A 202 -10.88 -6.36 -27.64
N VAL A 203 -10.79 -5.40 -28.56
CA VAL A 203 -11.15 -5.56 -29.96
C VAL A 203 -9.85 -5.74 -30.75
N PRO A 204 -9.71 -6.80 -31.57
CA PRO A 204 -8.56 -6.95 -32.45
C PRO A 204 -8.46 -5.71 -33.34
N SER A 205 -7.42 -4.90 -33.16
CA SER A 205 -7.08 -3.92 -34.19
C SER A 205 -6.56 -4.72 -35.37
N HIS A 206 -7.28 -4.73 -36.49
CA HIS A 206 -6.89 -5.34 -37.77
C HIS A 206 -5.62 -4.73 -38.40
N VAL A 207 -4.75 -4.11 -37.60
CA VAL A 207 -3.57 -3.41 -38.09
C VAL A 207 -2.36 -4.21 -37.64
N TYR A 208 -1.67 -4.77 -38.65
CA TYR A 208 -0.41 -5.51 -38.66
C TYR A 208 -0.52 -7.04 -38.70
N SER A 209 -0.91 -7.52 -39.89
CA SER A 209 -0.25 -8.68 -40.51
C SER A 209 1.15 -8.24 -40.96
N TYR A 210 2.20 -8.75 -40.32
CA TYR A 210 3.51 -9.05 -40.92
C TYR A 210 4.20 -10.12 -40.08
#